data_AF-A0A957Y226-F1
#
_entry.id   AF-A0A957Y226-F1
#
_cell.length_a   1.000
_cell.length_b   1.000
_cell.length_c   1.000
_cell.angle_alpha   90.00
_cell.angle_beta   90.00
_cell.angle_gamma   90.00
#
_symmetry.space_group_name_H-M   'P 1'
#
loop_
_entity.id
_entity.type
_entity.pdbx_description
1 polymer ?
#
loop_
_entity_poly.entity_id
_entity_poly.type
_entity_poly.pdbx_seq_one_letter_code
_entity_poly.pdbx_strand_id
1 'polypeptide(L)'
;MANLCPQCHTQLRSGATFCSKCGHRLTPLPGAIPNPGHVNGLHLVIQEQGQPARPQALRQFPVTIGREQAADAIVVTHPTVSRKHVRIDRRGQEYWLVDLGSTNGTSLNGSRLPPGGSARLNDGDIFRIGDQQGNSVGITFRLGPQPQMPMSTIHLGQSQLGQQPVFTIGRDTSAQLRLDHPSVSRIHAEVHQKGPGHVLYDRSSNGTYVNGQRVAGQHTLRTGEQVQIGPFKLVYDHTGFSSLSSPAGNYRLDGIHLTREVRVGSRLSIRPGTAGTQGTKRILNDVSVSVYPKEFIALVGGSGAGKSTLMKALSGFTPAQGEVLLNGDNLYQNFGAYRSILGYVPQDDIIHRHLTVQGALTYSAQLRLPDATPGEIQQRISHVLQQVEMAEHVDKSVNQLSGGQRKRVSIAVELLAEPGLFFLDEPTSGLDPGLEKKMMYTLRSLADAGRTVVLVTHATSNIDQCDHVAFMADGYMPFFGPPQEALTFFGASDFADIYSKLSHPIDPTHNPLPAQCQGQSGLGAQPGQP
;
A
#
# COMPACT_ATOMS: atom_id res chain seq x y z
N MET A 1 32.58 -5.83 -2.05
CA MET A 1 32.21 -6.16 -0.64
C MET A 1 30.76 -6.60 -0.62
N ALA A 2 30.35 -7.45 0.32
CA ALA A 2 28.96 -7.92 0.38
C ALA A 2 28.03 -6.78 0.83
N ASN A 3 26.95 -6.55 0.08
CA ASN A 3 25.93 -5.55 0.41
C ASN A 3 25.06 -6.11 1.55
N LEU A 4 25.42 -5.84 2.81
CA LEU A 4 24.80 -6.45 3.99
C LEU A 4 24.10 -5.39 4.85
N CYS A 5 22.94 -5.77 5.38
CA CYS A 5 22.12 -4.96 6.25
C CYS A 5 22.87 -4.65 7.56
N PRO A 6 23.11 -3.38 7.92
CA PRO A 6 23.96 -3.04 9.07
C PRO A 6 23.35 -3.43 10.42
N GLN A 7 22.04 -3.69 10.49
CA GLN A 7 21.32 -4.06 11.71
C GLN A 7 21.09 -5.58 11.90
N CYS A 8 21.05 -6.38 10.83
CA CYS A 8 20.82 -7.83 10.93
C CYS A 8 21.66 -8.70 9.97
N HIS A 9 22.72 -8.11 9.39
CA HIS A 9 23.71 -8.73 8.50
C HIS A 9 23.15 -9.57 7.34
N THR A 10 21.89 -9.34 6.96
CA THR A 10 21.22 -10.03 5.86
C THR A 10 21.52 -9.33 4.53
N GLN A 11 21.65 -10.10 3.45
CA GLN A 11 22.09 -9.60 2.15
C GLN A 11 21.02 -8.72 1.47
N LEU A 12 21.38 -7.46 1.20
CA LEU A 12 20.51 -6.43 0.66
C LEU A 12 20.49 -6.48 -0.88
N ARG A 13 19.28 -6.39 -1.47
CA ARG A 13 19.11 -6.12 -2.91
C ARG A 13 19.76 -4.76 -3.24
N SER A 14 20.34 -4.63 -4.44
CA SER A 14 20.98 -3.37 -4.87
C SER A 14 19.94 -2.25 -4.97
N GLY A 15 20.29 -1.04 -4.52
CA GLY A 15 19.37 0.11 -4.49
C GLY A 15 18.25 0.04 -3.45
N ALA A 16 18.24 -0.94 -2.55
CA ALA A 16 17.25 -1.02 -1.47
C ALA A 16 17.36 0.19 -0.53
N THR A 17 16.23 0.86 -0.28
CA THR A 17 16.12 1.98 0.69
C THR A 17 15.70 1.52 2.09
N PHE A 18 15.62 0.20 2.31
CA PHE A 18 15.44 -0.43 3.62
C PHE A 18 15.82 -1.92 3.56
N CYS A 19 15.88 -2.57 4.72
CA CYS A 19 16.29 -3.96 4.89
C CYS A 19 15.08 -4.89 5.09
N SER A 20 14.82 -5.78 4.13
CA SER A 20 13.63 -6.66 4.05
C SER A 20 13.54 -7.79 5.09
N LYS A 21 14.31 -7.71 6.18
CA LYS A 21 14.32 -8.66 7.32
C LYS A 21 14.39 -7.94 8.69
N CYS A 22 14.27 -6.61 8.72
CA CYS A 22 14.14 -5.83 9.97
C CYS A 22 13.65 -4.38 9.77
N GLY A 23 13.22 -4.00 8.56
CA GLY A 23 12.74 -2.64 8.25
C GLY A 23 13.82 -1.54 8.23
N HIS A 24 15.07 -1.82 8.62
CA HIS A 24 16.14 -0.81 8.76
C HIS A 24 16.34 0.02 7.47
N ARG A 25 16.05 1.33 7.53
CA ARG A 25 16.07 2.24 6.38
C ARG A 25 17.48 2.61 5.92
N LEU A 26 17.66 2.78 4.61
CA LEU A 26 18.91 3.11 3.91
C LEU A 26 18.67 4.38 3.05
N THR A 27 19.59 5.35 3.06
CA THR A 27 19.27 6.78 2.87
C THR A 27 19.52 7.34 1.45
N PRO A 28 18.60 8.18 0.92
CA PRO A 28 18.95 9.28 0.00
C PRO A 28 18.43 10.68 0.44
N LEU A 29 18.74 11.73 -0.36
CA LEU A 29 18.73 13.18 -0.01
C LEU A 29 17.52 14.00 -0.56
N PRO A 30 17.29 15.29 -0.14
CA PRO A 30 15.93 15.87 -0.04
C PRO A 30 15.57 17.15 -0.85
N GLY A 31 14.24 17.40 -0.97
CA GLY A 31 13.58 18.70 -1.29
C GLY A 31 12.04 18.56 -1.50
N ALA A 32 11.22 19.58 -1.80
CA ALA A 32 11.00 20.95 -1.24
C ALA A 32 10.15 21.80 -2.23
N ILE A 33 9.33 22.84 -1.90
CA ILE A 33 8.20 23.15 -0.96
C ILE A 33 7.54 24.48 -1.46
N PRO A 34 6.34 24.96 -1.02
CA PRO A 34 5.28 24.45 -0.13
C PRO A 34 3.94 24.29 -0.94
N ASN A 35 2.69 24.76 -0.67
CA ASN A 35 1.86 25.40 0.39
C ASN A 35 0.35 25.37 -0.09
N PRO A 36 -0.70 25.80 0.67
CA PRO A 36 -0.89 25.97 2.12
C PRO A 36 -2.10 25.16 2.69
N GLY A 37 -2.22 25.03 4.03
CA GLY A 37 -3.50 24.69 4.66
C GLY A 37 -3.49 24.03 6.05
N HIS A 38 -2.44 23.26 6.39
CA HIS A 38 -2.40 22.46 7.62
C HIS A 38 -1.44 23.01 8.70
N VAL A 39 -1.44 22.38 9.88
CA VAL A 39 -0.49 22.66 10.98
C VAL A 39 0.93 22.43 10.49
N ASN A 40 1.63 23.52 10.17
CA ASN A 40 2.95 23.45 9.55
C ASN A 40 4.04 23.04 10.56
N GLY A 41 4.83 22.03 10.16
CA GLY A 41 5.98 21.55 10.90
C GLY A 41 5.67 20.44 11.90
N LEU A 42 6.57 20.30 12.87
CA LEU A 42 6.69 19.17 13.79
C LEU A 42 5.52 19.08 14.79
N HIS A 43 4.77 17.99 14.76
CA HIS A 43 3.62 17.76 15.63
C HIS A 43 3.36 16.28 15.92
N LEU A 44 2.54 16.02 16.94
CA LEU A 44 1.90 14.73 17.17
C LEU A 44 0.44 14.82 16.74
N VAL A 45 -0.14 13.70 16.30
CA VAL A 45 -1.60 13.51 16.21
C VAL A 45 -1.97 12.50 17.30
N ILE A 46 -2.65 12.97 18.34
CA ILE A 46 -3.00 12.16 19.52
C ILE A 46 -4.44 11.66 19.36
N GLN A 47 -4.64 10.34 19.42
CA GLN A 47 -5.93 9.68 19.25
C GLN A 47 -6.27 8.84 20.48
N GLU A 48 -7.05 9.43 21.40
CA GLU A 48 -7.69 8.71 22.52
C GLU A 48 -9.00 8.05 22.03
N GLN A 49 -9.41 6.92 22.61
CA GLN A 49 -10.66 6.26 22.19
C GLN A 49 -11.88 7.16 22.44
N GLY A 50 -12.78 7.24 21.46
CA GLY A 50 -14.03 8.00 21.57
C GLY A 50 -13.90 9.53 21.46
N GLN A 51 -12.70 10.08 21.24
CA GLN A 51 -12.47 11.51 21.04
C GLN A 51 -11.94 11.82 19.62
N PRO A 52 -12.13 13.04 19.09
CA PRO A 52 -11.50 13.44 17.83
C PRO A 52 -9.97 13.55 17.97
N ALA A 53 -9.25 13.26 16.88
CA ALA A 53 -7.80 13.37 16.83
C ALA A 53 -7.32 14.78 17.20
N ARG A 54 -6.44 14.89 18.22
CA ARG A 54 -5.89 16.17 18.71
C ARG A 54 -4.49 16.40 18.14
N PRO A 55 -4.31 17.31 17.16
CA PRO A 55 -2.97 17.71 16.72
C PRO A 55 -2.29 18.55 17.82
N GLN A 56 -1.06 18.21 18.15
CA GLN A 56 -0.26 18.83 19.20
C GLN A 56 1.13 19.20 18.66
N ALA A 57 1.37 20.49 18.42
CA ALA A 57 2.66 20.97 17.93
C ALA A 57 3.78 20.74 18.97
N LEU A 58 4.95 20.31 18.51
CA LEU A 58 6.13 20.10 19.35
C LEU A 58 7.11 21.26 19.19
N ARG A 59 7.08 22.19 20.16
CA ARG A 59 7.85 23.45 20.09
C ARG A 59 9.19 23.41 20.84
N GLN A 60 9.38 22.46 21.75
CA GLN A 60 10.53 22.36 22.65
C GLN A 60 10.88 20.91 22.94
N PHE A 61 12.13 20.66 23.33
CA PHE A 61 12.66 19.34 23.62
C PHE A 61 13.62 19.37 24.82
N PRO A 62 13.64 18.33 25.67
CA PRO A 62 12.77 17.14 25.61
C PRO A 62 11.32 17.47 25.98
N VAL A 63 10.37 16.68 25.46
CA VAL A 63 8.94 16.80 25.79
C VAL A 63 8.44 15.49 26.38
N THR A 64 7.80 15.54 27.54
CA THR A 64 7.24 14.35 28.20
C THR A 64 5.77 14.16 27.82
N ILE A 65 5.34 12.92 27.63
CA ILE A 65 3.94 12.55 27.40
C ILE A 65 3.52 11.62 28.53
N GLY A 66 2.37 11.90 29.14
CA GLY A 66 1.89 11.13 30.28
C GLY A 66 0.65 11.76 30.93
N ARG A 67 0.26 11.21 32.07
CA ARG A 67 -0.94 11.62 32.81
C ARG A 67 -0.68 12.69 33.90
N GLU A 68 0.56 13.11 34.07
CA GLU A 68 0.97 14.19 34.98
C GLU A 68 0.80 15.56 34.33
N GLN A 69 0.19 16.52 35.04
CA GLN A 69 0.15 17.91 34.60
C GLN A 69 1.45 18.62 35.02
N ALA A 70 2.27 18.98 34.05
CA ALA A 70 3.48 19.79 34.21
C ALA A 70 3.61 20.73 33.00
N ALA A 71 4.29 21.88 33.18
CA ALA A 71 4.35 22.94 32.17
C ALA A 71 4.85 22.47 30.79
N ASP A 72 5.82 21.55 30.78
CA ASP A 72 6.48 21.04 29.57
C ASP A 72 5.97 19.65 29.14
N ALA A 73 4.82 19.21 29.67
CA ALA A 73 4.25 17.88 29.43
C ALA A 73 2.99 17.90 28.55
N ILE A 74 2.93 16.99 27.59
CA ILE A 74 1.73 16.70 26.80
C ILE A 74 0.85 15.75 27.63
N VAL A 75 -0.21 16.32 28.20
CA VAL A 75 -1.14 15.58 29.05
C VAL A 75 -2.03 14.69 28.20
N VAL A 76 -2.00 13.39 28.51
CA VAL A 76 -2.88 12.34 27.98
C VAL A 76 -3.58 11.71 29.17
N THR A 77 -4.90 11.85 29.24
CA THR A 77 -5.68 11.55 30.47
C THR A 77 -5.99 10.07 30.68
N HIS A 78 -5.80 9.25 29.64
CA HIS A 78 -6.19 7.84 29.59
C HIS A 78 -5.67 7.00 30.78
N PRO A 79 -6.48 6.15 31.45
CA PRO A 79 -6.10 5.47 32.69
C PRO A 79 -4.85 4.58 32.61
N THR A 80 -4.62 3.92 31.47
CA THR A 80 -3.46 3.04 31.22
C THR A 80 -2.16 3.82 30.97
N VAL A 81 -2.21 5.15 30.92
CA VAL A 81 -1.04 6.00 30.72
C VAL A 81 -0.42 6.37 32.06
N SER A 82 0.83 5.91 32.28
CA SER A 82 1.70 6.29 33.40
C SER A 82 1.84 7.81 33.54
N ARG A 83 2.08 8.30 34.77
CA ARG A 83 2.25 9.74 35.07
C ARG A 83 3.26 10.42 34.12
N LYS A 84 4.41 9.79 33.93
CA LYS A 84 5.36 10.04 32.84
C LYS A 84 5.49 8.71 32.10
N HIS A 85 5.07 8.65 30.84
CA HIS A 85 5.01 7.40 30.09
C HIS A 85 6.15 7.31 29.08
N VAL A 86 6.27 8.34 28.24
CA VAL A 86 7.37 8.50 27.29
C VAL A 86 7.93 9.91 27.33
N ARG A 87 9.14 10.07 26.81
CA ARG A 87 9.74 11.36 26.47
C ARG A 87 10.15 11.33 25.01
N ILE A 88 9.95 12.43 24.29
CA ILE A 88 10.61 12.63 23.00
C ILE A 88 11.82 13.54 23.25
N ASP A 89 13.00 13.00 23.00
CA ASP A 89 14.25 13.76 22.93
C ASP A 89 14.48 14.24 21.50
N ARG A 90 15.05 15.43 21.33
CA ARG A 90 15.65 15.84 20.04
C ARG A 90 17.16 15.73 20.15
N ARG A 91 17.77 14.99 19.21
CA ARG A 91 19.22 14.71 19.15
C ARG A 91 19.72 15.19 17.79
N GLY A 92 20.13 16.46 17.72
CA GLY A 92 20.48 17.13 16.45
C GLY A 92 19.28 17.36 15.54
N GLN A 93 19.24 16.67 14.39
CA GLN A 93 18.07 16.64 13.49
C GLN A 93 17.12 15.47 13.78
N GLU A 94 17.50 14.55 14.67
CA GLU A 94 16.73 13.34 14.96
C GLU A 94 15.82 13.51 16.19
N TYR A 95 14.77 12.70 16.24
CA TYR A 95 13.84 12.63 17.35
C TYR A 95 13.80 11.21 17.88
N TRP A 96 13.69 11.05 19.19
CA TRP A 96 13.87 9.77 19.88
C TRP A 96 12.80 9.62 20.95
N LEU A 97 11.89 8.67 20.75
CA LEU A 97 10.95 8.21 21.77
C LEU A 97 11.72 7.40 22.81
N VAL A 98 11.53 7.73 24.09
CA VAL A 98 12.12 7.05 25.24
C VAL A 98 10.98 6.61 26.14
N ASP A 99 10.81 5.30 26.35
CA ASP A 99 9.93 4.78 27.41
C ASP A 99 10.54 5.13 28.77
N LEU A 100 9.74 5.68 29.69
CA LEU A 100 10.22 6.17 30.99
C LEU A 100 10.10 5.12 32.11
N GLY A 101 10.11 3.83 31.78
CA GLY A 101 9.76 2.75 32.70
C GLY A 101 8.25 2.65 32.88
N SER A 102 7.51 2.73 31.77
CA SER A 102 6.05 2.81 31.79
C SER A 102 5.41 1.49 32.22
N THR A 103 4.32 1.55 33.01
CA THR A 103 3.69 0.37 33.61
C THR A 103 3.14 -0.62 32.58
N ASN A 104 2.60 -0.12 31.46
CA ASN A 104 1.99 -0.93 30.41
C ASN A 104 2.89 -1.08 29.17
N GLY A 105 4.02 -0.37 29.12
CA GLY A 105 4.95 -0.37 28.00
C GLY A 105 4.51 0.51 26.83
N THR A 106 5.51 0.96 26.07
CA THR A 106 5.32 1.66 24.80
C THR A 106 5.50 0.70 23.62
N SER A 107 4.74 0.85 22.54
CA SER A 107 5.07 0.25 21.24
C SER A 107 5.20 1.31 20.15
N LEU A 108 6.00 1.02 19.13
CA LEU A 108 6.29 1.85 17.96
C LEU A 108 6.09 0.99 16.72
N ASN A 109 5.21 1.42 15.81
CA ASN A 109 4.82 0.70 14.59
C ASN A 109 4.45 -0.78 14.86
N GLY A 110 3.78 -1.04 15.99
CA GLY A 110 3.39 -2.39 16.45
C GLY A 110 4.44 -3.10 17.33
N SER A 111 5.73 -2.84 17.14
CA SER A 111 6.81 -3.44 17.93
C SER A 111 6.91 -2.82 19.33
N ARG A 112 6.92 -3.62 20.39
CA ARG A 112 7.05 -3.12 21.77
C ARG A 112 8.50 -2.70 22.05
N LEU A 113 8.69 -1.53 22.68
CA LEU A 113 10.00 -1.13 23.21
C LEU A 113 10.34 -1.96 24.46
N PRO A 114 11.61 -2.27 24.71
CA PRO A 114 12.02 -2.83 26.01
C PRO A 114 11.78 -1.77 27.12
N PRO A 115 11.56 -2.17 28.39
CA PRO A 115 11.34 -1.23 29.48
C PRO A 115 12.51 -0.24 29.63
N GLY A 116 12.21 1.07 29.70
CA GLY A 116 13.25 2.11 29.71
C GLY A 116 13.97 2.33 28.37
N GLY A 117 13.58 1.61 27.31
CA GLY A 117 14.20 1.63 26.00
C GLY A 117 13.87 2.87 25.17
N SER A 118 14.71 3.18 24.19
CA SER A 118 14.48 4.28 23.26
C SER A 118 14.57 3.86 21.80
N ALA A 119 13.69 4.38 20.97
CA ALA A 119 13.70 4.23 19.52
C ALA A 119 13.57 5.59 18.81
N ARG A 120 14.15 5.69 17.62
CA ARG A 120 14.05 6.87 16.74
C ARG A 120 12.61 7.04 16.22
N LEU A 121 12.15 8.29 16.13
CA LEU A 121 10.91 8.70 15.48
C LEU A 121 11.16 9.36 14.13
N ASN A 122 10.31 9.03 13.15
CA ASN A 122 10.33 9.47 11.76
C ASN A 122 8.89 9.85 11.33
N ASP A 123 8.71 10.67 10.30
CA ASP A 123 7.36 11.09 9.88
C ASP A 123 6.46 9.89 9.55
N GLY A 124 5.27 9.86 10.13
CA GLY A 124 4.31 8.78 9.97
C GLY A 124 4.44 7.65 10.99
N ASP A 125 5.49 7.62 11.82
CA ASP A 125 5.64 6.61 12.87
C ASP A 125 4.48 6.72 13.89
N ILE A 126 3.79 5.60 14.13
CA ILE A 126 2.69 5.49 15.09
C ILE A 126 3.22 4.79 16.33
N PHE A 127 3.28 5.51 17.46
CA PHE A 127 3.53 4.88 18.75
C PHE A 127 2.25 4.78 19.58
N ARG A 128 2.05 3.65 20.26
CA ARG A 128 0.92 3.41 21.17
C ARG A 128 1.45 3.40 22.60
N ILE A 129 0.80 4.16 23.47
CA ILE A 129 1.07 4.20 24.92
C ILE A 129 -0.14 3.67 25.70
N GLY A 130 0.08 2.68 26.57
CA GLY A 130 -0.99 1.93 27.24
C GLY A 130 -0.83 0.43 27.02
N ASP A 131 -1.90 -0.35 27.19
CA ASP A 131 -1.81 -1.81 27.07
C ASP A 131 -1.89 -2.32 25.61
N GLN A 132 -1.47 -3.58 25.44
CA GLN A 132 -1.58 -4.31 24.17
C GLN A 132 -2.96 -4.98 23.97
N GLN A 133 -3.92 -4.77 24.88
CA GLN A 133 -5.30 -5.27 24.81
C GLN A 133 -6.24 -4.25 24.15
N GLY A 134 -5.71 -3.13 23.67
CA GLY A 134 -6.43 -2.12 22.92
C GLY A 134 -6.75 -0.86 23.72
N ASN A 135 -6.60 -0.86 25.05
CA ASN A 135 -6.75 0.33 25.89
C ASN A 135 -5.44 1.15 25.87
N SER A 136 -4.99 1.50 24.67
CA SER A 136 -3.84 2.38 24.42
C SER A 136 -4.24 3.60 23.60
N VAL A 137 -3.48 4.67 23.78
CA VAL A 137 -3.61 5.91 23.00
C VAL A 137 -2.66 5.82 21.83
N GLY A 138 -3.19 5.91 20.61
CA GLY A 138 -2.40 6.00 19.39
C GLY A 138 -1.87 7.42 19.22
N ILE A 139 -0.57 7.55 18.95
CA ILE A 139 0.08 8.84 18.74
C ILE A 139 0.95 8.75 17.49
N THR A 140 0.52 9.43 16.43
CA THR A 140 1.27 9.49 15.17
C THR A 140 2.21 10.69 15.22
N PHE A 141 3.52 10.43 15.10
CA PHE A 141 4.55 11.46 15.04
C PHE A 141 4.66 12.00 13.61
N ARG A 142 4.60 13.32 13.43
CA ARG A 142 4.73 13.98 12.14
C ARG A 142 5.84 15.03 12.16
N LEU A 143 6.78 14.93 11.23
CA LEU A 143 7.85 15.94 11.03
C LEU A 143 7.33 17.19 10.31
N GLY A 144 6.12 17.13 9.74
CA GLY A 144 5.71 17.96 8.63
C GLY A 144 6.01 17.25 7.29
N PRO A 145 5.65 17.85 6.14
CA PRO A 145 5.76 17.18 4.84
C PRO A 145 7.18 16.67 4.56
N GLN A 146 7.31 15.35 4.39
CA GLN A 146 8.54 14.70 3.97
C GLN A 146 8.91 15.08 2.52
N PRO A 147 10.21 15.11 2.18
CA PRO A 147 10.63 15.12 0.79
C PRO A 147 10.22 13.80 0.11
N GLN A 148 9.86 13.89 -1.18
CA GLN A 148 9.61 12.73 -2.02
C GLN A 148 10.88 11.87 -2.17
N MET A 149 10.75 10.62 -2.64
CA MET A 149 11.91 9.81 -3.04
C MET A 149 12.80 10.59 -4.03
N PRO A 150 14.12 10.35 -4.12
CA PRO A 150 14.97 11.06 -5.09
C PRO A 150 14.52 10.77 -6.52
N MET A 151 13.73 11.69 -7.08
CA MET A 151 13.20 11.62 -8.43
C MET A 151 14.36 11.87 -9.39
N SER A 152 14.63 10.93 -10.29
CA SER A 152 15.57 11.15 -11.38
C SER A 152 14.96 12.18 -12.34
N THR A 153 15.31 13.46 -12.15
CA THR A 153 14.81 14.57 -12.96
C THR A 153 15.35 14.48 -14.38
N ILE A 154 14.67 13.67 -15.22
CA ILE A 154 14.92 13.67 -16.66
C ILE A 154 14.29 14.95 -17.21
N HIS A 155 15.13 15.93 -17.55
CA HIS A 155 14.68 17.11 -18.26
C HIS A 155 14.31 16.71 -19.71
N LEU A 156 13.02 16.81 -20.02
CA LEU A 156 12.41 16.30 -21.24
C LEU A 156 11.96 17.49 -22.10
N GLY A 157 12.72 17.76 -23.17
CA GLY A 157 12.44 18.86 -24.10
C GLY A 157 12.80 20.25 -23.57
N GLN A 158 13.83 20.35 -22.71
CA GLN A 158 14.35 21.58 -22.04
C GLN A 158 14.85 22.70 -22.98
N SER A 159 14.50 22.64 -24.25
CA SER A 159 14.87 23.61 -25.29
C SER A 159 13.80 23.75 -26.40
N GLN A 160 12.66 23.05 -26.33
CA GLN A 160 11.72 22.89 -27.45
C GLN A 160 10.37 23.61 -27.31
N LEU A 161 9.86 23.88 -26.09
CA LEU A 161 8.66 24.72 -25.99
C LEU A 161 8.99 26.15 -26.44
N GLY A 162 8.21 26.66 -27.39
CA GLY A 162 8.46 27.93 -28.08
C GLY A 162 9.27 27.83 -29.38
N GLN A 163 9.85 26.67 -29.74
CA GLN A 163 10.43 26.49 -31.09
C GLN A 163 9.37 26.23 -32.17
N GLN A 164 8.20 25.72 -31.78
CA GLN A 164 7.06 25.44 -32.65
C GLN A 164 5.77 25.93 -31.96
N PRO A 165 4.74 26.35 -32.73
CA PRO A 165 3.50 26.89 -32.16
C PRO A 165 2.70 25.86 -31.36
N VAL A 166 2.91 24.57 -31.64
CA VAL A 166 2.32 23.43 -30.94
C VAL A 166 3.40 22.40 -30.62
N PHE A 167 3.55 22.07 -29.34
CA PHE A 167 4.43 21.01 -28.84
C PHE A 167 3.57 19.81 -28.42
N THR A 168 3.78 18.63 -29.00
CA THR A 168 2.92 17.46 -28.73
C THR A 168 3.55 16.48 -27.75
N ILE A 169 2.71 15.91 -26.91
CA ILE A 169 3.03 14.89 -25.89
C ILE A 169 2.22 13.65 -26.23
N GLY A 170 2.84 12.47 -26.30
CA GLY A 170 2.12 11.25 -26.65
C GLY A 170 3.01 10.03 -26.83
N ARG A 171 2.42 8.89 -27.20
CA ARG A 171 3.14 7.61 -27.34
C ARG A 171 3.85 7.43 -28.69
N ASP A 172 3.38 8.13 -29.72
CA ASP A 172 3.87 8.00 -31.09
C ASP A 172 5.32 8.46 -31.24
N THR A 173 6.02 7.97 -32.27
CA THR A 173 7.41 8.36 -32.55
C THR A 173 7.52 9.78 -33.14
N SER A 174 6.39 10.35 -33.58
CA SER A 174 6.26 11.73 -34.05
C SER A 174 6.03 12.76 -32.93
N ALA A 175 5.76 12.34 -31.69
CA ALA A 175 5.52 13.26 -30.58
C ALA A 175 6.84 13.88 -30.08
N GLN A 176 6.90 15.21 -29.94
CA GLN A 176 8.09 15.91 -29.44
C GLN A 176 8.46 15.46 -28.01
N LEU A 177 7.44 15.19 -27.16
CA LEU A 177 7.61 14.46 -25.90
C LEU A 177 6.99 13.07 -26.00
N ARG A 178 7.83 12.08 -26.34
CA ARG A 178 7.44 10.69 -26.41
C ARG A 178 7.34 10.04 -25.01
N LEU A 179 6.16 9.50 -24.69
CA LEU A 179 5.82 8.83 -23.45
C LEU A 179 5.31 7.41 -23.76
N ASP A 180 6.22 6.44 -23.79
CA ASP A 180 5.93 5.09 -24.28
C ASP A 180 5.27 4.19 -23.22
N HIS A 181 3.93 4.16 -23.18
CA HIS A 181 3.14 3.30 -22.29
C HIS A 181 1.71 3.06 -22.83
N PRO A 182 1.13 1.86 -22.78
CA PRO A 182 -0.16 1.56 -23.44
C PRO A 182 -1.35 2.46 -23.02
N SER A 183 -1.35 3.02 -21.81
CA SER A 183 -2.36 3.98 -21.36
C SER A 183 -2.25 5.37 -22.00
N VAL A 184 -1.21 5.63 -22.80
CA VAL A 184 -0.93 6.93 -23.42
C VAL A 184 -1.35 6.89 -24.89
N SER A 185 -2.36 7.70 -25.22
CA SER A 185 -2.75 8.08 -26.57
C SER A 185 -1.58 8.45 -27.48
N ARG A 186 -1.71 8.16 -28.79
CA ARG A 186 -0.65 8.40 -29.78
C ARG A 186 -0.22 9.87 -29.79
N ILE A 187 -1.19 10.78 -29.86
CA ILE A 187 -1.07 12.17 -29.40
C ILE A 187 -1.99 12.30 -28.19
N HIS A 188 -1.44 12.57 -27.01
CA HIS A 188 -2.15 12.59 -25.73
C HIS A 188 -2.50 14.01 -25.29
N ALA A 189 -1.55 14.93 -25.46
CA ALA A 189 -1.77 16.35 -25.20
C ALA A 189 -1.01 17.22 -26.21
N GLU A 190 -1.51 18.43 -26.44
CA GLU A 190 -0.83 19.47 -27.21
C GLU A 190 -0.59 20.67 -26.29
N VAL A 191 0.60 21.27 -26.32
CA VAL A 191 0.90 22.48 -25.59
C VAL A 191 1.12 23.62 -26.58
N HIS A 192 0.22 24.59 -26.57
CA HIS A 192 0.19 25.72 -27.49
C HIS A 192 0.73 26.96 -26.79
N GLN A 193 1.61 27.71 -27.45
CA GLN A 193 2.08 29.00 -26.90
C GLN A 193 1.00 30.08 -27.07
N LYS A 194 0.69 30.82 -26.01
CA LYS A 194 -0.27 31.94 -26.02
C LYS A 194 0.29 33.14 -25.26
N GLY A 195 0.90 34.06 -26.00
CA GLY A 195 1.65 35.18 -25.43
C GLY A 195 2.84 34.67 -24.61
N PRO A 196 3.06 35.14 -23.37
CA PRO A 196 4.14 34.66 -22.51
C PRO A 196 3.84 33.31 -21.84
N GLY A 197 2.60 32.80 -21.95
CA GLY A 197 2.16 31.56 -21.30
C GLY A 197 1.96 30.41 -22.29
N HIS A 198 1.66 29.24 -21.74
CA HIS A 198 1.34 28.04 -22.51
C HIS A 198 0.00 27.45 -22.08
N VAL A 199 -0.77 26.92 -23.03
CA VAL A 199 -2.05 26.24 -22.79
C VAL A 199 -1.93 24.79 -23.24
N LEU A 200 -2.14 23.87 -22.30
CA LEU A 200 -2.25 22.45 -22.57
C LEU A 200 -3.67 22.14 -23.06
N TYR A 201 -3.78 21.33 -24.10
CA TYR A 201 -5.01 20.74 -24.63
C TYR A 201 -4.97 19.23 -24.42
N ASP A 202 -6.01 18.68 -23.78
CA ASP A 202 -6.16 17.23 -23.65
C ASP A 202 -6.72 16.66 -24.96
N ARG A 203 -5.99 15.73 -25.57
CA ARG A 203 -6.38 14.99 -26.78
C ARG A 203 -6.67 13.52 -26.49
N SER A 204 -6.52 13.10 -25.23
CA SER A 204 -6.45 11.69 -24.88
C SER A 204 -7.79 11.05 -24.57
N SER A 205 -7.84 9.74 -24.77
CA SER A 205 -8.97 8.88 -24.38
C SER A 205 -8.96 8.54 -22.88
N ASN A 206 -7.78 8.48 -22.22
CA ASN A 206 -7.66 8.20 -20.78
C ASN A 206 -7.69 9.46 -19.87
N GLY A 207 -7.47 10.65 -20.44
CA GLY A 207 -7.46 11.93 -19.75
C GLY A 207 -6.07 12.40 -19.31
N THR A 208 -5.80 13.69 -19.55
CA THR A 208 -4.69 14.42 -18.92
C THR A 208 -5.14 14.98 -17.57
N TYR A 209 -4.25 15.01 -16.58
CA TYR A 209 -4.51 15.57 -15.25
C TYR A 209 -3.47 16.64 -14.89
N VAL A 210 -3.86 17.69 -14.17
CA VAL A 210 -2.95 18.72 -13.63
C VAL A 210 -3.22 18.89 -12.14
N ASN A 211 -2.19 18.71 -11.31
CA ASN A 211 -2.28 18.70 -9.85
C ASN A 211 -3.44 17.81 -9.35
N GLY A 212 -3.61 16.63 -9.96
CA GLY A 212 -4.69 15.68 -9.66
C GLY A 212 -6.03 15.92 -10.35
N GLN A 213 -6.32 17.15 -10.79
CA GLN A 213 -7.58 17.50 -11.45
C GLN A 213 -7.57 17.13 -12.93
N ARG A 214 -8.63 16.49 -13.44
CA ARG A 214 -8.73 16.13 -14.87
C ARG A 214 -8.93 17.38 -15.72
N VAL A 215 -8.17 17.50 -16.81
CA VAL A 215 -8.28 18.63 -17.75
C VAL A 215 -9.61 18.59 -18.50
N ALA A 216 -10.36 19.69 -18.45
CA ALA A 216 -11.61 19.87 -19.19
C ALA A 216 -11.33 20.41 -20.61
N GLY A 217 -10.64 19.60 -21.42
CA GLY A 217 -10.26 19.94 -22.80
C GLY A 217 -9.08 20.90 -22.93
N GLN A 218 -8.97 21.94 -22.10
CA GLN A 218 -7.78 22.81 -22.02
C GLN A 218 -7.48 23.28 -20.59
N HIS A 219 -6.19 23.57 -20.30
CA HIS A 219 -5.70 24.16 -19.05
C HIS A 219 -4.55 25.13 -19.31
N THR A 220 -4.50 26.26 -18.60
CA THR A 220 -3.41 27.25 -18.73
C THR A 220 -2.30 26.94 -17.73
N LEU A 221 -1.15 26.46 -18.23
CA LEU A 221 -0.05 25.96 -17.42
C LEU A 221 0.65 27.07 -16.63
N ARG A 222 1.07 26.75 -15.40
CA ARG A 222 1.87 27.62 -14.52
C ARG A 222 3.12 26.88 -14.07
N THR A 223 4.27 27.57 -13.99
CA THR A 223 5.54 26.98 -13.54
C THR A 223 5.37 26.29 -12.18
N GLY A 224 5.82 25.04 -12.09
CA GLY A 224 5.66 24.19 -10.91
C GLY A 224 4.43 23.28 -10.91
N GLU A 225 3.48 23.46 -11.83
CA GLU A 225 2.33 22.55 -11.95
C GLU A 225 2.76 21.15 -12.43
N GLN A 226 2.19 20.12 -11.80
CA GLN A 226 2.40 18.72 -12.12
C GLN A 226 1.35 18.24 -13.11
N VAL A 227 1.75 18.00 -14.36
CA VAL A 227 0.94 17.34 -15.39
C VAL A 227 1.15 15.82 -15.27
N GLN A 228 0.07 15.07 -15.10
CA GLN A 228 0.10 13.60 -15.05
C GLN A 228 -0.60 13.00 -16.29
N ILE A 229 0.12 12.11 -16.97
CA ILE A 229 -0.25 11.41 -18.20
C ILE A 229 0.02 9.92 -18.00
N GLY A 230 -1.02 9.15 -17.64
CA GLY A 230 -0.88 7.75 -17.24
C GLY A 230 0.11 7.58 -16.06
N PRO A 231 1.18 6.76 -16.21
CA PRO A 231 2.20 6.58 -15.16
C PRO A 231 3.20 7.75 -15.06
N PHE A 232 3.23 8.67 -16.03
CA PHE A 232 4.21 9.73 -16.10
C PHE A 232 3.72 10.98 -15.34
N LYS A 233 4.54 11.47 -14.42
CA LYS A 233 4.36 12.77 -13.77
C LYS A 233 5.42 13.74 -14.29
N LEU A 234 4.99 14.86 -14.82
CA LEU A 234 5.82 15.89 -15.42
C LEU A 234 5.62 17.20 -14.66
N VAL A 235 6.68 17.87 -14.23
CA VAL A 235 6.60 19.27 -13.78
C VAL A 235 6.88 20.19 -14.96
N TYR A 236 6.01 21.18 -15.16
CA TYR A 236 6.16 22.21 -16.17
C TYR A 236 7.03 23.35 -15.63
N ASP A 237 8.10 23.70 -16.36
CA ASP A 237 9.11 24.68 -15.91
C ASP A 237 9.23 25.93 -16.80
N HIS A 238 8.18 26.26 -17.55
CA HIS A 238 8.11 27.27 -18.63
C HIS A 238 9.02 27.06 -19.84
N THR A 239 10.16 26.37 -19.70
CA THR A 239 11.08 26.02 -20.82
C THR A 239 10.80 24.64 -21.42
N GLY A 240 10.21 23.75 -20.63
CA GLY A 240 10.14 22.33 -20.89
C GLY A 240 9.20 21.60 -19.92
N PHE A 241 9.36 20.29 -19.89
CA PHE A 241 8.84 19.42 -18.84
C PHE A 241 10.00 18.65 -18.19
N SER A 242 9.91 18.38 -16.89
CA SER A 242 10.85 17.52 -16.18
C SER A 242 10.12 16.33 -15.57
N SER A 243 10.57 15.10 -15.82
CA SER A 243 9.94 13.92 -15.21
C SER A 243 10.21 13.86 -13.72
N LEU A 244 9.15 13.66 -12.95
CA LEU A 244 9.18 13.34 -11.52
C LEU A 244 9.18 11.82 -11.26
N SER A 245 8.93 10.98 -12.26
CA SER A 245 8.86 9.53 -12.07
C SER A 245 9.79 8.74 -13.00
N SER A 246 10.39 7.69 -12.43
CA SER A 246 10.93 6.55 -13.16
C SER A 246 9.81 5.90 -14.00
N PRO A 247 10.11 5.26 -15.14
CA PRO A 247 9.14 4.48 -15.90
C PRO A 247 8.39 3.42 -15.08
N ALA A 248 7.28 2.96 -15.65
CA ALA A 248 6.23 2.15 -15.02
C ALA A 248 6.75 1.05 -14.07
N GLY A 249 6.13 0.97 -12.88
CA GLY A 249 6.28 -0.13 -11.93
C GLY A 249 6.69 0.27 -10.51
N ASN A 250 7.40 1.40 -10.34
CA ASN A 250 7.84 1.86 -9.02
C ASN A 250 6.71 2.53 -8.21
N TYR A 251 5.79 1.71 -7.69
CA TYR A 251 4.65 2.16 -6.88
C TYR A 251 4.73 1.63 -5.44
N ARG A 252 5.01 2.54 -4.50
CA ARG A 252 4.78 2.37 -3.07
C ARG A 252 3.31 2.68 -2.75
N LEU A 253 2.66 1.83 -1.98
CA LEU A 253 1.28 1.96 -1.55
C LEU A 253 1.19 1.93 -0.03
N ASP A 254 0.63 2.97 0.58
CA ASP A 254 0.47 3.10 2.03
C ASP A 254 -1.01 3.22 2.40
N GLY A 255 -1.55 2.27 3.16
CA GLY A 255 -2.83 2.39 3.83
C GLY A 255 -2.64 2.92 5.25
N ILE A 256 -3.41 3.93 5.66
CA ILE A 256 -3.26 4.64 6.92
C ILE A 256 -4.62 4.72 7.63
N HIS A 257 -4.70 4.15 8.84
CA HIS A 257 -5.88 4.15 9.72
C HIS A 257 -7.17 3.61 9.06
N LEU A 258 -7.05 2.66 8.12
CA LEU A 258 -8.14 2.18 7.28
C LEU A 258 -9.25 1.54 8.11
N THR A 259 -10.40 2.22 8.14
CA THR A 259 -11.57 1.83 8.93
C THR A 259 -12.81 1.83 8.04
N ARG A 260 -13.63 0.77 8.09
CA ARG A 260 -14.83 0.67 7.26
C ARG A 260 -15.94 -0.10 7.96
N GLU A 261 -17.12 0.50 7.98
CA GLU A 261 -18.36 -0.10 8.50
C GLU A 261 -19.38 -0.31 7.38
N VAL A 262 -20.22 -1.33 7.53
CA VAL A 262 -21.34 -1.63 6.63
C VAL A 262 -22.63 -1.80 7.43
N ARG A 263 -23.75 -1.34 6.87
CA ARG A 263 -25.08 -1.61 7.45
C ARG A 263 -25.48 -3.06 7.13
N VAL A 264 -25.76 -3.85 8.16
CA VAL A 264 -26.25 -5.22 8.02
C VAL A 264 -27.77 -5.19 7.84
N GLY A 265 -28.25 -5.52 6.64
CA GLY A 265 -29.67 -5.68 6.38
C GLY A 265 -30.25 -6.90 7.10
N SER A 266 -31.55 -6.85 7.42
CA SER A 266 -32.28 -7.81 8.27
C SER A 266 -32.49 -9.23 7.69
N ARG A 267 -31.63 -9.67 6.77
CA ARG A 267 -31.67 -11.01 6.13
C ARG A 267 -30.73 -12.05 6.77
N LEU A 268 -29.98 -11.69 7.80
CA LEU A 268 -29.03 -12.56 8.51
C LEU A 268 -29.44 -12.88 9.96
N SER A 269 -30.75 -12.95 10.24
CA SER A 269 -31.26 -13.51 11.50
C SER A 269 -31.63 -14.98 11.33
N ILE A 270 -30.67 -15.88 11.58
CA ILE A 270 -30.89 -17.34 11.55
C ILE A 270 -31.68 -17.82 12.80
N ARG A 271 -31.86 -16.94 13.81
CA ARG A 271 -32.72 -17.19 14.96
C ARG A 271 -34.10 -16.53 14.76
N PRO A 272 -35.20 -17.29 14.79
CA PRO A 272 -36.55 -16.74 14.93
C PRO A 272 -36.71 -16.09 16.31
N GLY A 273 -37.44 -14.96 16.40
CA GLY A 273 -37.90 -14.38 17.66
C GLY A 273 -37.13 -13.16 18.20
N THR A 274 -35.95 -12.82 17.68
CA THR A 274 -35.28 -11.55 18.03
C THR A 274 -35.65 -10.43 17.06
N ALA A 275 -36.19 -9.32 17.57
CA ALA A 275 -36.53 -8.15 16.76
C ALA A 275 -35.27 -7.56 16.08
N GLY A 276 -35.32 -7.40 14.75
CA GLY A 276 -34.15 -7.07 13.94
C GLY A 276 -33.67 -5.62 14.07
N THR A 277 -32.84 -5.34 15.07
CA THR A 277 -32.05 -4.10 15.12
C THR A 277 -31.13 -3.97 13.90
N GLN A 278 -31.16 -2.84 13.21
CA GLN A 278 -30.24 -2.54 12.11
C GLN A 278 -28.82 -2.31 12.66
N GLY A 279 -27.98 -3.34 12.65
CA GLY A 279 -26.60 -3.25 13.11
C GLY A 279 -25.65 -2.68 12.06
N THR A 280 -24.73 -1.81 12.47
CA THR A 280 -23.49 -1.59 11.71
C THR A 280 -22.47 -2.67 12.10
N LYS A 281 -21.91 -3.37 11.10
CA LYS A 281 -20.73 -4.23 11.32
C LYS A 281 -19.48 -3.51 10.84
N ARG A 282 -18.48 -3.40 11.70
CA ARG A 282 -17.13 -2.97 11.30
C ARG A 282 -16.42 -4.13 10.59
N ILE A 283 -15.82 -3.83 9.43
CA ILE A 283 -15.19 -4.80 8.52
C ILE A 283 -13.68 -4.53 8.38
N LEU A 284 -13.26 -3.28 8.59
CA LEU A 284 -11.87 -2.88 8.84
C LEU A 284 -11.84 -1.97 10.06
N ASN A 285 -10.85 -2.14 10.94
CA ASN A 285 -10.68 -1.34 12.15
C ASN A 285 -9.20 -0.94 12.34
N ASP A 286 -8.89 0.34 12.12
CA ASP A 286 -7.53 0.92 12.28
C ASP A 286 -6.40 0.15 11.55
N VAL A 287 -6.66 -0.33 10.33
CA VAL A 287 -5.66 -1.10 9.57
C VAL A 287 -4.69 -0.15 8.87
N SER A 288 -3.40 -0.26 9.17
CA SER A 288 -2.33 0.50 8.50
C SER A 288 -1.27 -0.44 7.94
N VAL A 289 -0.83 -0.23 6.70
CA VAL A 289 0.08 -1.14 5.98
C VAL A 289 0.88 -0.38 4.91
N SER A 290 2.15 -0.71 4.72
CA SER A 290 3.02 -0.16 3.68
C SER A 290 3.52 -1.26 2.76
N VAL A 291 3.28 -1.14 1.47
CA VAL A 291 3.78 -2.04 0.42
C VAL A 291 4.75 -1.26 -0.46
N TYR A 292 5.94 -1.78 -0.67
CA TYR A 292 6.98 -1.10 -1.46
C TYR A 292 6.97 -1.51 -2.94
N PRO A 293 7.63 -0.71 -3.82
CA PRO A 293 7.84 -1.06 -5.21
C PRO A 293 8.33 -2.48 -5.42
N LYS A 294 7.65 -3.23 -6.30
CA LYS A 294 8.03 -4.60 -6.73
C LYS A 294 7.92 -5.69 -5.66
N GLU A 295 7.24 -5.40 -4.54
CA GLU A 295 6.89 -6.43 -3.56
C GLU A 295 5.68 -7.25 -4.02
N PHE A 296 5.70 -8.53 -3.66
CA PHE A 296 4.55 -9.44 -3.75
C PHE A 296 4.01 -9.71 -2.35
N ILE A 297 2.76 -9.33 -2.08
CA ILE A 297 2.13 -9.36 -0.75
C ILE A 297 0.92 -10.30 -0.75
N ALA A 298 0.81 -11.16 0.26
CA ALA A 298 -0.40 -11.94 0.50
C ALA A 298 -1.22 -11.42 1.70
N LEU A 299 -2.47 -11.04 1.46
CA LEU A 299 -3.49 -10.82 2.48
C LEU A 299 -4.16 -12.16 2.80
N VAL A 300 -4.03 -12.62 4.04
CA VAL A 300 -4.37 -13.98 4.52
C VAL A 300 -5.21 -13.94 5.80
N GLY A 301 -5.86 -15.05 6.16
CA GLY A 301 -6.76 -15.15 7.31
C GLY A 301 -8.19 -15.59 6.96
N GLY A 302 -9.06 -15.65 7.98
CA GLY A 302 -10.38 -16.29 7.90
C GLY A 302 -11.36 -15.72 6.86
N SER A 303 -12.46 -16.46 6.62
CA SER A 303 -13.59 -15.91 5.85
C SER A 303 -14.26 -14.79 6.66
N GLY A 304 -14.67 -13.71 5.98
CA GLY A 304 -15.24 -12.53 6.63
C GLY A 304 -14.25 -11.63 7.41
N ALA A 305 -12.97 -12.00 7.53
CA ALA A 305 -11.95 -11.29 8.31
C ALA A 305 -11.51 -9.91 7.74
N GLY A 306 -12.11 -9.45 6.64
CA GLY A 306 -11.87 -8.13 6.05
C GLY A 306 -10.97 -8.11 4.80
N LYS A 307 -10.28 -9.21 4.46
CA LYS A 307 -9.27 -9.29 3.36
C LYS A 307 -9.63 -8.55 2.07
N SER A 308 -10.71 -8.96 1.40
CA SER A 308 -11.15 -8.34 0.14
C SER A 308 -11.70 -6.91 0.31
N THR A 309 -12.07 -6.51 1.53
CA THR A 309 -12.42 -5.11 1.85
C THR A 309 -11.17 -4.26 2.03
N LEU A 310 -10.10 -4.79 2.66
CA LEU A 310 -8.79 -4.13 2.70
C LEU A 310 -8.24 -3.96 1.28
N MET A 311 -8.29 -5.01 0.45
CA MET A 311 -7.91 -4.92 -0.96
C MET A 311 -8.70 -3.84 -1.72
N LYS A 312 -10.03 -3.79 -1.58
CA LYS A 312 -10.88 -2.79 -2.27
C LYS A 312 -10.70 -1.37 -1.71
N ALA A 313 -10.28 -1.23 -0.46
CA ALA A 313 -9.85 0.04 0.12
C ALA A 313 -8.48 0.47 -0.44
N LEU A 314 -7.47 -0.40 -0.41
CA LEU A 314 -6.10 -0.14 -0.91
C LEU A 314 -6.04 0.13 -2.42
N SER A 315 -6.95 -0.46 -3.19
CA SER A 315 -7.06 -0.26 -4.65
C SER A 315 -8.01 0.88 -5.05
N GLY A 316 -8.58 1.62 -4.10
CA GLY A 316 -9.46 2.77 -4.37
C GLY A 316 -10.87 2.45 -4.89
N PHE A 317 -11.15 1.22 -5.35
CA PHE A 317 -12.48 0.82 -5.86
C PHE A 317 -13.59 0.89 -4.80
N THR A 318 -13.28 0.80 -3.51
CA THR A 318 -14.24 0.98 -2.42
C THR A 318 -13.55 1.67 -1.24
N PRO A 319 -13.49 3.02 -1.21
CA PRO A 319 -12.75 3.77 -0.20
C PRO A 319 -13.15 3.43 1.24
N ALA A 320 -12.16 3.41 2.13
CA ALA A 320 -12.37 3.36 3.58
C ALA A 320 -12.35 4.79 4.18
N GLN A 321 -12.63 4.89 5.48
CA GLN A 321 -12.14 6.02 6.29
C GLN A 321 -10.64 5.83 6.51
N GLY A 322 -9.91 6.92 6.77
CA GLY A 322 -8.44 6.92 6.73
C GLY A 322 -7.93 7.41 5.37
N GLU A 323 -6.65 7.15 5.07
CA GLU A 323 -6.02 7.56 3.82
C GLU A 323 -5.36 6.36 3.12
N VAL A 324 -5.36 6.37 1.79
CA VAL A 324 -4.46 5.53 0.99
C VAL A 324 -3.57 6.45 0.17
N LEU A 325 -2.26 6.30 0.29
CA LEU A 325 -1.26 7.07 -0.45
C LEU A 325 -0.56 6.21 -1.50
N LEU A 326 -0.28 6.78 -2.66
CA LEU A 326 0.46 6.17 -3.75
C LEU A 326 1.69 7.03 -4.07
N ASN A 327 2.89 6.54 -3.74
CA ASN A 327 4.13 7.34 -3.77
C ASN A 327 4.03 8.68 -2.98
N GLY A 328 3.11 8.78 -2.02
CA GLY A 328 2.81 9.99 -1.23
C GLY A 328 1.52 10.72 -1.60
N ASP A 329 0.95 10.48 -2.79
CA ASP A 329 -0.29 11.12 -3.24
C ASP A 329 -1.54 10.42 -2.69
N ASN A 330 -2.54 11.17 -2.20
CA ASN A 330 -3.81 10.58 -1.75
C ASN A 330 -4.56 9.94 -2.94
N LEU A 331 -4.65 8.60 -2.96
CA LEU A 331 -5.24 7.80 -4.04
C LEU A 331 -6.74 8.06 -4.21
N TYR A 332 -7.47 8.36 -3.14
CA TYR A 332 -8.93 8.56 -3.21
C TYR A 332 -9.28 9.89 -3.87
N GLN A 333 -8.52 10.94 -3.58
CA GLN A 333 -8.66 12.25 -4.22
C GLN A 333 -8.24 12.21 -5.69
N ASN A 334 -7.20 11.43 -6.01
CA ASN A 334 -6.55 11.38 -7.33
C ASN A 334 -6.91 10.13 -8.14
N PHE A 335 -8.01 9.43 -7.80
CA PHE A 335 -8.31 8.09 -8.32
C PHE A 335 -8.40 8.03 -9.85
N GLY A 336 -8.92 9.07 -10.51
CA GLY A 336 -8.98 9.15 -11.96
C GLY A 336 -7.60 9.08 -12.63
N ALA A 337 -6.62 9.82 -12.08
CA ALA A 337 -5.25 9.88 -12.61
C ALA A 337 -4.50 8.54 -12.46
N TYR A 338 -4.85 7.77 -11.42
CA TYR A 338 -4.20 6.48 -11.14
C TYR A 338 -4.97 5.26 -11.66
N ARG A 339 -6.27 5.37 -12.01
CA ARG A 339 -7.08 4.25 -12.50
C ARG A 339 -6.43 3.46 -13.64
N SER A 340 -5.69 4.11 -14.54
CA SER A 340 -5.06 3.46 -15.70
C SER A 340 -3.80 2.64 -15.38
N ILE A 341 -3.24 2.74 -14.17
CA ILE A 341 -2.05 1.96 -13.73
C ILE A 341 -2.41 0.87 -12.70
N LEU A 342 -3.69 0.76 -12.33
CA LEU A 342 -4.23 -0.27 -11.44
C LEU A 342 -4.84 -1.41 -12.27
N GLY A 343 -4.42 -2.64 -11.99
CA GLY A 343 -5.09 -3.86 -12.47
C GLY A 343 -5.82 -4.53 -11.31
N TYR A 344 -7.02 -5.07 -11.56
CA TYR A 344 -7.81 -5.76 -10.54
C TYR A 344 -8.39 -7.06 -11.11
N VAL A 345 -7.87 -8.20 -10.67
CA VAL A 345 -8.40 -9.53 -11.01
C VAL A 345 -9.42 -9.92 -9.93
N PRO A 346 -10.74 -9.96 -10.22
CA PRO A 346 -11.75 -10.40 -9.26
C PRO A 346 -11.72 -11.92 -9.02
N GLN A 347 -12.48 -12.38 -8.03
CA GLN A 347 -12.64 -13.80 -7.69
C GLN A 347 -13.30 -14.58 -8.84
N ASP A 348 -14.41 -14.09 -9.37
CA ASP A 348 -15.08 -14.66 -10.54
C ASP A 348 -14.37 -14.30 -11.86
N ASP A 349 -14.22 -15.26 -12.77
CA ASP A 349 -13.66 -15.03 -14.11
C ASP A 349 -14.64 -14.27 -15.01
N ILE A 350 -14.50 -12.94 -15.08
CA ILE A 350 -15.30 -12.06 -15.96
C ILE A 350 -14.75 -12.10 -17.40
N ILE A 351 -14.95 -13.23 -18.09
CA ILE A 351 -14.57 -13.43 -19.51
C ILE A 351 -15.73 -14.02 -20.30
N HIS A 352 -15.92 -13.55 -21.54
CA HIS A 352 -16.86 -14.12 -22.52
C HIS A 352 -16.48 -15.55 -22.90
N ARG A 353 -17.10 -16.53 -22.22
CA ARG A 353 -16.76 -17.97 -22.32
C ARG A 353 -16.91 -18.60 -23.71
N HIS A 354 -17.63 -17.96 -24.63
CA HIS A 354 -17.85 -18.45 -26.00
C HIS A 354 -16.80 -17.97 -27.01
N LEU A 355 -15.98 -16.98 -26.67
CA LEU A 355 -14.88 -16.53 -27.53
C LEU A 355 -13.68 -17.46 -27.40
N THR A 356 -12.79 -17.42 -28.40
CA THR A 356 -11.41 -17.92 -28.23
C THR A 356 -10.66 -17.03 -27.25
N VAL A 357 -9.56 -17.53 -26.67
CA VAL A 357 -8.67 -16.70 -25.82
C VAL A 357 -8.21 -15.46 -26.59
N GLN A 358 -7.85 -15.62 -27.86
CA GLN A 358 -7.56 -14.55 -28.80
C GLN A 358 -8.70 -13.52 -28.94
N GLY A 359 -9.94 -13.97 -29.15
CA GLY A 359 -11.10 -13.10 -29.29
C GLY A 359 -11.43 -12.34 -27.99
N ALA A 360 -11.36 -13.01 -26.85
CA ALA A 360 -11.58 -12.41 -25.54
C ALA A 360 -10.54 -11.33 -25.19
N LEU A 361 -9.26 -11.59 -25.49
CA LEU A 361 -8.19 -10.61 -25.28
C LEU A 361 -8.25 -9.46 -26.31
N THR A 362 -8.62 -9.73 -27.56
CA THR A 362 -8.81 -8.69 -28.60
C THR A 362 -9.94 -7.73 -28.22
N TYR A 363 -11.09 -8.26 -27.80
CA TYR A 363 -12.22 -7.47 -27.30
C TYR A 363 -11.83 -6.62 -26.07
N SER A 364 -11.14 -7.24 -25.11
CA SER A 364 -10.65 -6.55 -23.91
C SER A 364 -9.63 -5.46 -24.21
N ALA A 365 -8.76 -5.68 -25.21
CA ALA A 365 -7.77 -4.71 -25.67
C ALA A 365 -8.43 -3.51 -26.34
N GLN A 366 -9.42 -3.72 -27.22
CA GLN A 366 -10.17 -2.64 -27.87
C GLN A 366 -10.86 -1.70 -26.86
N LEU A 367 -11.34 -2.24 -25.73
CA LEU A 367 -11.95 -1.44 -24.66
C LEU A 367 -10.95 -0.72 -23.75
N ARG A 368 -9.73 -1.24 -23.58
CA ARG A 368 -8.70 -0.69 -22.66
C ARG A 368 -7.63 0.15 -23.36
N LEU A 369 -7.44 -0.05 -24.66
CA LEU A 369 -6.42 0.56 -25.50
C LEU A 369 -7.08 1.21 -26.74
N PRO A 370 -8.02 2.17 -26.57
CA PRO A 370 -8.85 2.69 -27.66
C PRO A 370 -8.08 3.37 -28.82
N ASP A 371 -6.82 3.76 -28.59
CA ASP A 371 -5.95 4.42 -29.58
C ASP A 371 -4.89 3.45 -30.18
N ALA A 372 -4.95 2.16 -29.83
CA ALA A 372 -4.00 1.16 -30.31
C ALA A 372 -4.43 0.58 -31.67
N THR A 373 -3.47 0.46 -32.59
CA THR A 373 -3.67 -0.20 -33.88
C THR A 373 -3.86 -1.71 -33.71
N PRO A 374 -4.47 -2.41 -34.69
CA PRO A 374 -4.59 -3.86 -34.66
C PRO A 374 -3.24 -4.58 -34.48
N GLY A 375 -2.15 -4.06 -35.06
CA GLY A 375 -0.81 -4.62 -34.91
C GLY A 375 -0.28 -4.52 -33.47
N GLU A 376 -0.44 -3.37 -32.82
CA GLU A 376 -0.07 -3.17 -31.42
C GLU A 376 -0.91 -4.03 -30.48
N ILE A 377 -2.20 -4.19 -30.77
CA ILE A 377 -3.10 -5.09 -30.03
C ILE A 377 -2.58 -6.54 -30.16
N GLN A 378 -2.22 -7.01 -31.36
CA GLN A 378 -1.69 -8.36 -31.56
C GLN A 378 -0.35 -8.59 -30.85
N GLN A 379 0.56 -7.61 -30.90
CA GLN A 379 1.82 -7.64 -30.15
C GLN A 379 1.57 -7.69 -28.63
N ARG A 380 0.63 -6.88 -28.12
CA ARG A 380 0.27 -6.86 -26.70
C ARG A 380 -0.32 -8.20 -26.25
N ILE A 381 -1.23 -8.79 -27.03
CA ILE A 381 -1.85 -10.08 -26.74
C ILE A 381 -0.79 -11.19 -26.72
N SER A 382 0.09 -11.23 -27.72
CA SER A 382 1.22 -12.17 -27.75
C SER A 382 2.11 -12.05 -26.51
N HIS A 383 2.44 -10.83 -26.10
CA HIS A 383 3.24 -10.57 -24.91
C HIS A 383 2.57 -11.06 -23.62
N VAL A 384 1.32 -10.67 -23.35
CA VAL A 384 0.64 -11.07 -22.10
C VAL A 384 0.37 -12.58 -22.06
N LEU A 385 0.12 -13.23 -23.20
CA LEU A 385 -0.04 -14.68 -23.29
C LEU A 385 1.25 -15.45 -22.98
N GLN A 386 2.42 -14.90 -23.32
CA GLN A 386 3.71 -15.46 -22.87
C GLN A 386 3.88 -15.27 -21.36
N GLN A 387 3.57 -14.09 -20.81
CA GLN A 387 3.72 -13.80 -19.37
C GLN A 387 2.87 -14.71 -18.45
N VAL A 388 1.74 -15.25 -18.94
CA VAL A 388 0.89 -16.19 -18.18
C VAL A 388 0.98 -17.65 -18.65
N GLU A 389 1.92 -17.96 -19.55
CA GLU A 389 2.13 -19.28 -20.15
C GLU A 389 0.86 -19.86 -20.83
N MET A 390 0.12 -19.03 -21.58
CA MET A 390 -1.13 -19.40 -22.29
C MET A 390 -1.03 -19.31 -23.82
N ALA A 391 0.16 -19.02 -24.38
CA ALA A 391 0.36 -18.85 -25.83
C ALA A 391 -0.13 -20.06 -26.66
N GLU A 392 0.12 -21.29 -26.21
CA GLU A 392 -0.34 -22.53 -26.88
C GLU A 392 -1.86 -22.73 -26.86
N HIS A 393 -2.63 -21.84 -26.22
CA HIS A 393 -4.07 -21.96 -26.02
C HIS A 393 -4.85 -20.77 -26.60
N VAL A 394 -4.17 -19.92 -27.39
CA VAL A 394 -4.70 -18.71 -28.04
C VAL A 394 -5.99 -18.97 -28.86
N ASP A 395 -6.05 -20.08 -29.59
CA ASP A 395 -7.21 -20.44 -30.42
C ASP A 395 -8.28 -21.29 -29.70
N LYS A 396 -8.02 -21.74 -28.46
CA LYS A 396 -9.00 -22.53 -27.69
C LYS A 396 -10.15 -21.63 -27.23
N SER A 397 -11.37 -22.18 -27.17
CA SER A 397 -12.50 -21.46 -26.59
C SER A 397 -12.38 -21.38 -25.07
N VAL A 398 -12.76 -20.26 -24.48
CA VAL A 398 -12.61 -20.01 -23.02
C VAL A 398 -13.44 -20.99 -22.17
N ASN A 399 -14.48 -21.61 -22.73
CA ASN A 399 -15.24 -22.69 -22.10
C ASN A 399 -14.50 -24.04 -22.05
N GLN A 400 -13.53 -24.29 -22.94
CA GLN A 400 -12.71 -25.53 -23.00
C GLN A 400 -11.53 -25.50 -22.02
N LEU A 401 -11.24 -24.36 -21.40
CA LEU A 401 -10.11 -24.20 -20.47
C LEU A 401 -10.40 -24.84 -19.10
N SER A 402 -9.34 -25.33 -18.44
CA SER A 402 -9.36 -25.65 -17.01
C SER A 402 -9.53 -24.39 -16.15
N GLY A 403 -9.84 -24.53 -14.85
CA GLY A 403 -9.95 -23.40 -13.93
C GLY A 403 -8.72 -22.49 -13.92
N GLY A 404 -7.53 -23.09 -13.72
CA GLY A 404 -6.26 -22.33 -13.70
C GLY A 404 -5.90 -21.69 -15.04
N GLN A 405 -6.21 -22.35 -16.15
CA GLN A 405 -6.06 -21.76 -17.49
C GLN A 405 -6.98 -20.54 -17.68
N ARG A 406 -8.24 -20.63 -17.23
CA ARG A 406 -9.20 -19.53 -17.30
C ARG A 406 -8.75 -18.33 -16.45
N LYS A 407 -8.32 -18.57 -15.21
CA LYS A 407 -7.78 -17.52 -14.33
C LYS A 407 -6.52 -16.85 -14.89
N ARG A 408 -5.66 -17.61 -15.59
CA ARG A 408 -4.51 -17.06 -16.31
C ARG A 408 -4.92 -16.13 -17.46
N VAL A 409 -6.01 -16.42 -18.17
CA VAL A 409 -6.59 -15.46 -19.13
C VAL A 409 -7.20 -14.24 -18.41
N SER A 410 -7.81 -14.41 -17.23
CA SER A 410 -8.33 -13.28 -16.43
C SER A 410 -7.20 -12.34 -15.98
N ILE A 411 -6.03 -12.90 -15.62
CA ILE A 411 -4.80 -12.14 -15.36
C ILE A 411 -4.30 -11.45 -16.64
N ALA A 412 -4.25 -12.15 -17.78
CA ALA A 412 -3.83 -11.58 -19.06
C ALA A 412 -4.71 -10.41 -19.52
N VAL A 413 -6.03 -10.47 -19.31
CA VAL A 413 -6.99 -9.37 -19.58
C VAL A 413 -6.61 -8.09 -18.83
N GLU A 414 -6.24 -8.20 -17.55
CA GLU A 414 -5.79 -7.03 -16.77
C GLU A 414 -4.40 -6.54 -17.22
N LEU A 415 -3.48 -7.46 -17.55
CA LEU A 415 -2.12 -7.13 -18.01
C LEU A 415 -2.05 -6.38 -19.35
N LEU A 416 -3.12 -6.41 -20.16
CA LEU A 416 -3.23 -5.65 -21.42
C LEU A 416 -2.94 -4.15 -21.22
N ALA A 417 -3.37 -3.56 -20.10
CA ALA A 417 -3.23 -2.14 -19.80
C ALA A 417 -1.85 -1.71 -19.22
N GLU A 418 -0.94 -2.67 -19.00
CA GLU A 418 0.32 -2.47 -18.27
C GLU A 418 0.16 -1.93 -16.83
N PRO A 419 -0.67 -2.56 -15.99
CA PRO A 419 -0.79 -2.15 -14.59
C PRO A 419 0.54 -2.30 -13.85
N GLY A 420 0.92 -1.25 -13.13
CA GLY A 420 2.09 -1.23 -12.23
C GLY A 420 1.76 -1.60 -10.78
N LEU A 421 0.49 -1.42 -10.40
CA LEU A 421 -0.11 -1.97 -9.18
C LEU A 421 -1.12 -3.05 -9.58
N PHE A 422 -0.99 -4.24 -9.00
CA PHE A 422 -1.74 -5.42 -9.45
C PHE A 422 -2.42 -6.13 -8.27
N PHE A 423 -3.75 -6.01 -8.20
CA PHE A 423 -4.57 -6.59 -7.14
C PHE A 423 -5.26 -7.87 -7.63
N LEU A 424 -5.24 -8.95 -6.86
CA LEU A 424 -5.92 -10.20 -7.19
C LEU A 424 -6.76 -10.75 -6.02
N ASP A 425 -8.07 -10.74 -6.18
CA ASP A 425 -9.04 -11.33 -5.25
C ASP A 425 -9.14 -12.84 -5.56
N GLU A 426 -8.56 -13.69 -4.71
CA GLU A 426 -8.62 -15.16 -4.82
C GLU A 426 -8.32 -15.79 -6.22
N PRO A 427 -7.14 -15.54 -6.83
CA PRO A 427 -6.74 -16.15 -8.10
C PRO A 427 -6.33 -17.64 -8.00
N THR A 428 -6.07 -18.14 -6.80
CA THR A 428 -5.68 -19.54 -6.54
C THR A 428 -6.84 -20.42 -6.07
N SER A 429 -8.02 -19.84 -5.81
CA SER A 429 -9.17 -20.55 -5.25
C SER A 429 -9.72 -21.57 -6.22
N GLY A 430 -9.92 -22.82 -5.76
CA GLY A 430 -10.40 -23.93 -6.59
C GLY A 430 -9.38 -24.52 -7.57
N LEU A 431 -8.08 -24.20 -7.44
CA LEU A 431 -7.01 -24.86 -8.20
C LEU A 431 -6.51 -26.12 -7.47
N ASP A 432 -5.93 -27.07 -8.21
CA ASP A 432 -5.10 -28.11 -7.61
C ASP A 432 -3.76 -27.53 -7.11
N PRO A 433 -3.07 -28.18 -6.15
CA PRO A 433 -1.81 -27.67 -5.59
C PRO A 433 -0.69 -27.45 -6.62
N GLY A 434 -0.71 -28.15 -7.76
CA GLY A 434 0.25 -27.96 -8.85
C GLY A 434 -0.01 -26.69 -9.65
N LEU A 435 -1.26 -26.44 -10.04
CA LEU A 435 -1.67 -25.19 -10.68
C LEU A 435 -1.62 -23.98 -9.74
N GLU A 436 -1.93 -24.14 -8.46
CA GLU A 436 -1.72 -23.11 -7.42
C GLU A 436 -0.24 -22.71 -7.36
N LYS A 437 0.67 -23.68 -7.19
CA LYS A 437 2.11 -23.41 -7.13
C LYS A 437 2.62 -22.71 -8.37
N LYS A 438 2.18 -23.13 -9.57
CA LYS A 438 2.49 -22.46 -10.83
C LYS A 438 1.94 -21.03 -10.88
N MET A 439 0.73 -20.79 -10.38
CA MET A 439 0.15 -19.44 -10.29
C MET A 439 0.99 -18.53 -9.40
N MET A 440 1.41 -18.99 -8.22
CA MET A 440 2.25 -18.20 -7.31
C MET A 440 3.60 -17.82 -7.93
N TYR A 441 4.23 -18.71 -8.71
CA TYR A 441 5.42 -18.36 -9.50
C TYR A 441 5.13 -17.35 -10.62
N THR A 442 3.98 -17.43 -11.30
CA THR A 442 3.57 -16.41 -12.27
C THR A 442 3.42 -15.04 -11.61
N LEU A 443 2.82 -14.96 -10.42
CA LEU A 443 2.66 -13.70 -9.69
C LEU A 443 3.99 -13.14 -9.17
N ARG A 444 4.90 -13.98 -8.66
CA ARG A 444 6.29 -13.64 -8.33
C ARG A 444 7.03 -13.05 -9.53
N SER A 445 6.96 -13.73 -10.69
CA SER A 445 7.56 -13.28 -11.95
C SER A 445 7.01 -11.92 -12.43
N LEU A 446 5.70 -11.68 -12.29
CA LEU A 446 5.10 -10.37 -12.59
C LEU A 446 5.62 -9.26 -11.67
N ALA A 447 5.92 -9.57 -10.40
CA ALA A 447 6.51 -8.63 -9.45
C ALA A 447 7.98 -8.33 -9.76
N ASP A 448 8.78 -9.36 -10.05
CA ASP A 448 10.18 -9.22 -10.47
C ASP A 448 10.31 -8.48 -11.80
N ALA A 449 9.35 -8.67 -12.72
CA ALA A 449 9.15 -7.88 -13.94
C ALA A 449 8.62 -6.45 -13.67
N GLY A 450 8.64 -5.97 -12.42
CA GLY A 450 8.51 -4.56 -12.05
C GLY A 450 7.20 -4.14 -11.39
N ARG A 451 6.28 -5.05 -11.05
CA ARG A 451 4.95 -4.70 -10.52
C ARG A 451 4.86 -4.84 -9.02
N THR A 452 4.14 -3.94 -8.36
CA THR A 452 3.74 -4.14 -6.96
C THR A 452 2.47 -5.00 -6.96
N VAL A 453 2.52 -6.19 -6.37
CA VAL A 453 1.47 -7.21 -6.46
C VAL A 453 0.85 -7.46 -5.09
N VAL A 454 -0.48 -7.34 -4.98
CA VAL A 454 -1.25 -7.61 -3.76
C VAL A 454 -2.28 -8.70 -4.03
N LEU A 455 -2.18 -9.80 -3.31
CA LEU A 455 -2.98 -11.01 -3.46
C LEU A 455 -3.88 -11.19 -2.24
N VAL A 456 -5.18 -11.45 -2.40
CA VAL A 456 -5.98 -12.10 -1.37
C VAL A 456 -5.96 -13.59 -1.63
N THR A 457 -5.60 -14.40 -0.63
CA THR A 457 -5.63 -15.85 -0.76
C THR A 457 -6.05 -16.54 0.55
N HIS A 458 -6.52 -17.77 0.40
CA HIS A 458 -6.71 -18.74 1.48
C HIS A 458 -5.64 -19.84 1.47
N ALA A 459 -4.77 -19.87 0.46
CA ALA A 459 -3.66 -20.80 0.37
C ALA A 459 -2.59 -20.49 1.44
N THR A 460 -2.27 -21.49 2.26
CA THR A 460 -1.11 -21.52 3.16
C THR A 460 0.14 -22.03 2.44
N SER A 461 -0.06 -22.97 1.51
CA SER A 461 0.96 -23.47 0.59
C SER A 461 1.53 -22.34 -0.29
N ASN A 462 2.82 -22.42 -0.58
CA ASN A 462 3.54 -21.51 -1.48
C ASN A 462 3.56 -20.01 -1.06
N ILE A 463 3.12 -19.67 0.17
CA ILE A 463 3.11 -18.28 0.66
C ILE A 463 4.53 -17.68 0.79
N ASP A 464 5.56 -18.51 0.90
CA ASP A 464 6.99 -18.13 0.84
C ASP A 464 7.44 -17.52 -0.50
N GLN A 465 6.56 -17.40 -1.51
CA GLN A 465 6.83 -16.61 -2.72
C GLN A 465 6.59 -15.11 -2.52
N CYS A 466 5.85 -14.72 -1.48
CA CYS A 466 5.58 -13.33 -1.14
C CYS A 466 6.73 -12.72 -0.31
N ASP A 467 7.09 -11.46 -0.56
CA ASP A 467 8.06 -10.73 0.25
C ASP A 467 7.51 -10.47 1.67
N HIS A 468 6.20 -10.18 1.78
CA HIS A 468 5.49 -10.03 3.06
C HIS A 468 4.08 -10.65 3.05
N VAL A 469 3.54 -10.93 4.24
CA VAL A 469 2.19 -11.45 4.47
C VAL A 469 1.47 -10.57 5.48
N ALA A 470 0.18 -10.31 5.25
CA ALA A 470 -0.71 -9.59 6.15
C ALA A 470 -1.78 -10.54 6.69
N PHE A 471 -1.69 -10.92 7.96
CA PHE A 471 -2.74 -11.70 8.61
C PHE A 471 -3.87 -10.78 9.06
N MET A 472 -5.08 -11.09 8.61
CA MET A 472 -6.33 -10.39 8.93
C MET A 472 -7.22 -11.26 9.82
N ALA A 473 -7.77 -10.68 10.89
CA ALA A 473 -8.73 -11.32 11.78
C ALA A 473 -9.73 -10.28 12.31
N ASP A 474 -11.03 -10.56 12.19
CA ASP A 474 -12.16 -9.69 12.58
C ASP A 474 -12.03 -8.19 12.18
N GLY A 475 -11.39 -7.93 11.03
CA GLY A 475 -11.17 -6.58 10.50
C GLY A 475 -9.94 -5.84 11.03
N TYR A 476 -9.18 -6.46 11.94
CA TYR A 476 -7.85 -6.04 12.35
C TYR A 476 -6.77 -6.74 11.52
N MET A 477 -5.55 -6.20 11.54
CA MET A 477 -4.36 -6.82 10.96
C MET A 477 -3.32 -7.12 12.05
N PRO A 478 -3.42 -8.25 12.80
CA PRO A 478 -2.49 -8.59 13.88
C PRO A 478 -1.01 -8.75 13.48
N PHE A 479 -0.71 -9.05 12.22
CA PHE A 479 0.67 -9.20 11.74
C PHE A 479 0.83 -8.69 10.30
N PHE A 480 1.93 -7.98 10.04
CA PHE A 480 2.46 -7.71 8.70
C PHE A 480 3.98 -7.82 8.70
N GLY A 481 4.55 -8.64 7.82
CA GLY A 481 5.99 -8.91 7.75
C GLY A 481 6.32 -10.16 6.92
N PRO A 482 7.59 -10.61 6.87
CA PRO A 482 7.98 -11.78 6.08
C PRO A 482 7.26 -13.07 6.54
N PRO A 483 6.93 -14.02 5.63
CA PRO A 483 6.20 -15.25 5.97
C PRO A 483 6.77 -16.01 7.17
N GLN A 484 8.10 -16.17 7.20
CA GLN A 484 8.82 -16.92 8.24
C GLN A 484 8.78 -16.25 9.64
N GLU A 485 8.61 -14.92 9.69
CA GLU A 485 8.47 -14.20 10.96
C GLU A 485 7.07 -14.37 11.57
N ALA A 486 6.05 -14.65 10.76
CA ALA A 486 4.69 -14.93 11.25
C ALA A 486 4.62 -16.22 12.08
N LEU A 487 5.31 -17.28 11.64
CA LEU A 487 5.42 -18.55 12.38
C LEU A 487 5.98 -18.32 13.79
N THR A 488 7.02 -17.48 13.90
CA THR A 488 7.62 -17.10 15.19
C THR A 488 6.67 -16.24 16.02
N PHE A 489 6.03 -15.24 15.42
CA PHE A 489 5.11 -14.31 16.08
C PHE A 489 3.88 -15.00 16.69
N PHE A 490 3.28 -15.95 15.98
CA PHE A 490 2.12 -16.72 16.44
C PHE A 490 2.51 -18.01 17.19
N GLY A 491 3.81 -18.26 17.43
CA GLY A 491 4.33 -19.47 18.08
C GLY A 491 3.82 -20.75 17.42
N ALA A 492 3.88 -20.81 16.08
CA ALA A 492 3.20 -21.79 15.25
C ALA A 492 4.18 -22.71 14.49
N SER A 493 3.81 -23.97 14.32
CA SER A 493 4.58 -24.97 13.54
C SER A 493 4.55 -24.72 12.03
N ASP A 494 3.41 -24.21 11.56
CA ASP A 494 3.09 -24.02 10.15
C ASP A 494 2.01 -22.94 9.99
N PHE A 495 1.74 -22.57 8.75
CA PHE A 495 0.77 -21.52 8.46
C PHE A 495 -0.69 -21.91 8.75
N ALA A 496 -1.06 -23.19 8.81
CA ALA A 496 -2.45 -23.60 9.09
C ALA A 496 -2.78 -23.51 10.59
N ASP A 497 -1.82 -23.80 11.47
CA ASP A 497 -1.95 -23.52 12.91
C ASP A 497 -2.23 -22.03 13.20
N ILE A 498 -1.63 -21.10 12.45
CA ILE A 498 -1.94 -19.67 12.54
C ILE A 498 -3.43 -19.40 12.25
N TYR A 499 -4.02 -20.04 11.22
CA TYR A 499 -5.45 -19.89 10.94
C TYR A 499 -6.31 -20.45 12.07
N SER A 500 -5.92 -21.58 12.68
CA SER A 500 -6.63 -22.14 13.84
C SER A 500 -6.64 -21.16 15.01
N LYS A 501 -5.47 -20.60 15.37
CA LYS A 501 -5.32 -19.59 16.42
C LYS A 501 -6.11 -18.30 16.15
N LEU A 502 -6.20 -17.87 14.90
CA LEU A 502 -6.99 -16.71 14.45
C LEU A 502 -8.48 -17.02 14.18
N SER A 503 -8.94 -18.28 14.34
CA SER A 503 -10.33 -18.68 14.07
C SER A 503 -11.25 -18.62 15.30
N HIS A 504 -10.67 -18.54 16.50
CA HIS A 504 -11.42 -18.17 17.69
C HIS A 504 -11.76 -16.67 17.65
N PRO A 505 -12.98 -16.26 18.04
CA PRO A 505 -13.35 -14.85 18.03
C PRO A 505 -12.40 -14.08 18.95
N ILE A 506 -11.86 -12.96 18.46
CA ILE A 506 -10.95 -12.14 19.27
C ILE A 506 -11.78 -11.46 20.37
N ASP A 507 -11.75 -12.04 21.57
CA ASP A 507 -12.17 -11.34 22.78
C ASP A 507 -11.20 -10.17 22.98
N PRO A 508 -11.67 -8.90 22.97
CA PRO A 508 -10.79 -7.74 23.15
C PRO A 508 -10.12 -7.73 24.54
N THR A 509 -10.60 -8.50 25.50
CA THR A 509 -9.97 -8.69 26.82
C THR A 509 -9.05 -9.91 26.89
N HIS A 510 -9.13 -10.84 25.92
CA HIS A 510 -8.44 -12.13 25.96
C HIS A 510 -7.64 -12.43 24.68
N ASN A 511 -6.50 -11.74 24.53
CA ASN A 511 -5.52 -12.02 23.48
C ASN A 511 -4.90 -13.44 23.64
N PRO A 512 -4.98 -14.33 22.64
CA PRO A 512 -4.48 -15.72 22.75
C PRO A 512 -2.95 -15.80 22.64
N LEU A 513 -2.27 -15.47 23.74
CA LEU A 513 -0.82 -15.69 23.89
C LEU A 513 -0.52 -17.15 24.32
N PRO A 514 0.53 -17.79 23.78
CA PRO A 514 0.93 -19.13 24.21
C PRO A 514 1.45 -19.14 25.65
N ALA A 515 0.88 -19.98 26.49
CA ALA A 515 1.21 -20.09 27.92
C ALA A 515 2.51 -20.87 28.17
N GLN A 516 3.67 -20.30 27.81
CA GLN A 516 4.97 -20.92 28.08
C GLN A 516 6.12 -19.92 28.32
N CYS A 517 5.88 -18.94 29.20
CA CYS A 517 6.90 -18.05 29.77
C CYS A 517 6.72 -17.86 31.29
N GLN A 518 6.40 -18.92 32.03
CA GLN A 518 6.56 -18.94 33.48
C GLN A 518 8.01 -19.30 33.81
N GLY A 519 8.69 -18.42 34.54
CA GLY A 519 10.15 -18.40 34.62
C GLY A 519 10.75 -19.43 35.59
N GLN A 520 12.00 -19.83 35.30
CA GLN A 520 12.89 -20.43 36.30
C GLN A 520 13.15 -19.40 37.43
N SER A 521 12.41 -19.51 38.52
CA SER A 521 12.59 -18.69 39.73
C SER A 521 12.24 -19.53 40.96
N GLY A 522 13.23 -20.29 41.43
CA GLY A 522 13.05 -21.34 42.45
C GLY A 522 14.24 -21.49 43.39
N LEU A 523 14.79 -20.38 43.88
CA LEU A 523 15.75 -20.37 44.99
C LEU A 523 14.97 -20.30 46.31
N GLY A 524 14.94 -21.39 47.10
CA GLY A 524 14.24 -21.39 48.39
C GLY A 524 14.32 -22.69 49.18
N ALA A 525 15.25 -22.71 50.16
CA ALA A 525 15.27 -23.53 51.39
C ALA A 525 15.10 -25.07 51.30
N GLN A 526 16.14 -25.79 51.72
CA GLN A 526 16.01 -27.11 52.35
C GLN A 526 15.49 -26.97 53.80
N PRO A 527 14.59 -27.84 54.28
CA PRO A 527 14.52 -28.26 55.68
C PRO A 527 15.50 -29.42 55.94
N GLY A 528 15.99 -29.54 57.16
CA GLY A 528 16.95 -30.57 57.56
C GLY A 528 16.34 -31.94 57.91
N GLN A 529 17.24 -32.91 58.05
CA GLN A 529 17.07 -34.25 58.61
C GLN A 529 16.53 -34.26 60.06
N PRO A 530 15.97 -35.38 60.57
CA PRO A 530 16.71 -36.65 60.79
C PRO A 530 16.83 -37.59 59.59
#